data_AF-A0A0S7XL96-F1
#
_entry.id   AF-A0A0S7XL96-F1
#
_cell.length_a   1.000
_cell.length_b   1.000
_cell.length_c   1.000
_cell.angle_alpha   90.00
_cell.angle_beta   90.00
_cell.angle_gamma   90.00
#
_symmetry.space_group_name_H-M   'P 1'
#
loop_
_entity.id
_entity.type
_entity.pdbx_description
1 polymer ?
#
loop_
_entity_poly.entity_id
_entity_poly.type
_entity_poly.pdbx_seq_one_letter_code
_entity_poly.pdbx_strand_id
1 'polypeptide(L)'
;MATIAILPSTKPLRIKETVGGAVRERLNPGACGDLAKNYDTVIIGSTASDAFFRQITETIPPAARENFKLYSRSYFRRFPGARTGGGSDKAKDIRHDAWKAILKENGIKFEQSRKVVDEDFRTVSRDFSWKELKDYITDERVEVIT
;
A
#
# COMPACT_ATOMS: atom_id res chain seq x y z
N MET A 1 3.27 6.88 21.41
CA MET A 1 2.10 6.69 20.54
C MET A 1 2.45 5.58 19.56
N ALA A 2 1.55 4.63 19.29
CA ALA A 2 1.90 3.50 18.41
C ALA A 2 2.17 3.98 16.98
N THR A 3 3.30 3.60 16.39
CA THR A 3 3.74 4.05 15.05
C THR A 3 3.34 3.06 13.97
N ILE A 4 2.90 3.57 12.82
CA ILE A 4 2.36 2.75 11.73
C ILE A 4 3.10 3.07 10.43
N ALA A 5 3.70 2.07 9.80
CA ALA A 5 4.21 2.18 8.44
C ALA A 5 3.20 1.65 7.43
N ILE A 6 2.94 2.39 6.35
CA ILE A 6 2.18 1.90 5.19
C ILE A 6 3.08 1.82 3.97
N LEU A 7 3.16 0.64 3.38
CA LEU A 7 3.83 0.39 2.12
C LEU A 7 2.77 0.11 1.04
N PRO A 8 2.48 1.06 0.13
CA PRO A 8 1.54 0.86 -0.96
C PRO A 8 2.10 0.02 -2.12
N SER A 9 3.39 -0.34 -2.02
CA SER A 9 4.06 -1.23 -2.93
C SER A 9 5.08 -2.08 -2.17
N THR A 10 5.44 -3.22 -2.76
CA THR A 10 6.53 -4.05 -2.21
C THR A 10 7.92 -3.59 -2.63
N LYS A 11 8.06 -2.48 -3.38
CA LYS A 11 9.35 -2.00 -3.89
C LYS A 11 10.36 -1.65 -2.79
N PRO A 12 9.98 -0.98 -1.68
CA PRO A 12 10.94 -0.66 -0.62
C PRO A 12 11.57 -1.90 0.04
N LEU A 13 10.92 -3.07 -0.08
CA LEU A 13 11.44 -4.32 0.45
C LEU A 13 12.36 -5.06 -0.51
N ARG A 14 12.59 -4.55 -1.71
CA ARG A 14 13.36 -5.25 -2.75
C ARG A 14 14.75 -4.69 -2.85
N ILE A 15 15.72 -5.58 -3.05
CA ILE A 15 17.07 -5.24 -3.48
C ILE A 15 17.30 -5.78 -4.89
N LYS A 16 18.02 -5.00 -5.68
CA LYS A 16 18.48 -5.41 -7.00
C LYS A 16 19.76 -6.20 -6.84
N GLU A 17 19.81 -7.38 -7.45
CA GLU A 17 21.01 -8.22 -7.51
C GLU A 17 21.27 -8.58 -8.97
N THR A 18 22.53 -8.46 -9.40
CA THR A 18 22.94 -8.86 -10.74
C THR A 18 23.42 -10.30 -10.70
N VAL A 19 22.69 -11.21 -11.33
CA VAL A 19 23.05 -12.63 -11.43
C VAL A 19 23.25 -12.98 -12.90
N GLY A 20 24.47 -13.35 -13.28
CA GLY A 20 24.81 -13.72 -14.66
C GLY A 20 24.56 -12.60 -15.67
N GLY A 21 24.76 -11.34 -15.30
CA GLY A 21 24.51 -10.17 -16.16
C GLY A 21 23.06 -9.70 -16.23
N ALA A 22 22.11 -10.42 -15.62
CA ALA A 22 20.72 -10.01 -15.52
C ALA A 22 20.42 -9.40 -14.13
N VAL A 23 19.77 -8.23 -14.12
CA VAL A 23 19.28 -7.61 -12.87
C VAL A 23 18.00 -8.32 -12.45
N ARG A 24 18.01 -8.90 -11.24
CA ARG A 24 16.85 -9.50 -10.59
C ARG A 24 16.52 -8.75 -9.31
N GLU A 25 15.23 -8.61 -9.01
CA GLU A 25 14.77 -8.08 -7.73
C GLU A 25 14.49 -9.25 -6.78
N ARG A 26 15.08 -9.21 -5.58
CA ARG A 26 14.82 -10.15 -4.50
C ARG A 26 14.38 -9.41 -3.24
N LEU A 27 13.71 -10.11 -2.33
CA LEU A 27 13.36 -9.55 -1.04
C LEU A 27 14.63 -9.24 -0.21
N ASN A 28 14.62 -8.13 0.51
CA ASN A 28 15.67 -7.74 1.45
C ASN A 28 15.23 -8.06 2.89
N PRO A 29 15.77 -9.11 3.52
CA PRO A 29 15.42 -9.46 4.90
C PRO A 29 15.75 -8.35 5.89
N GLY A 30 16.83 -7.59 5.65
CA GLY A 30 17.23 -6.46 6.49
C GLY A 30 16.14 -5.39 6.53
N ALA A 31 15.61 -5.01 5.38
CA ALA A 31 14.52 -4.02 5.29
C ALA A 31 13.27 -4.46 6.06
N CYS A 32 12.92 -5.76 6.02
CA CYS A 32 11.81 -6.29 6.82
C CYS A 32 12.10 -6.21 8.33
N GLY A 33 13.33 -6.52 8.75
CA GLY A 33 13.75 -6.41 10.15
C GLY A 33 13.78 -4.98 10.66
N ASP A 34 14.22 -4.02 9.85
CA ASP A 34 14.28 -2.61 10.21
C ASP A 34 12.86 -2.03 10.38
N LEU A 35 11.92 -2.39 9.50
CA LEU A 35 10.52 -2.01 9.67
C LEU A 35 9.92 -2.57 10.97
N ALA A 36 10.22 -3.84 11.30
CA ALA A 36 9.73 -4.47 12.53
C ALA A 36 10.26 -3.80 13.80
N LYS A 37 11.46 -3.20 13.74
CA LYS A 37 12.08 -2.50 14.88
C LYS A 37 11.57 -1.08 15.05
N ASN A 38 11.29 -0.40 13.94
CA ASN A 38 10.97 1.02 13.93
C ASN A 38 9.47 1.31 14.03
N TYR A 39 8.61 0.31 13.73
CA TYR A 39 7.17 0.48 13.70
C TYR A 39 6.44 -0.61 14.48
N ASP A 40 5.43 -0.19 15.25
CA ASP A 40 4.55 -1.11 15.98
C ASP A 40 3.62 -1.87 15.03
N THR A 41 3.26 -1.26 13.89
CA THR A 41 2.44 -1.90 12.85
C THR A 41 2.96 -1.56 11.46
N VAL A 42 3.09 -2.57 10.61
CA VAL A 42 3.55 -2.44 9.23
C VAL A 42 2.47 -2.98 8.30
N ILE A 43 1.81 -2.10 7.57
CA ILE A 43 0.77 -2.44 6.61
C ILE A 43 1.38 -2.47 5.21
N ILE A 44 1.30 -3.61 4.55
CA ILE A 44 1.80 -3.79 3.19
C ILE A 44 0.65 -4.21 2.31
N GLY A 45 0.29 -3.35 1.36
CA GLY A 45 -0.75 -3.65 0.37
C GLY A 45 -0.21 -3.55 -1.04
N SER A 46 -0.38 -4.56 -1.87
CA SER A 46 -0.11 -4.41 -3.30
C SER A 46 -0.76 -5.51 -4.15
N THR A 47 -0.76 -5.29 -5.46
CA THR A 47 -1.19 -6.29 -6.46
C THR A 47 -0.11 -7.34 -6.78
N ALA A 48 0.98 -7.39 -6.01
CA ALA A 48 1.99 -8.45 -6.11
C ALA A 48 1.39 -9.83 -5.76
N SER A 49 1.98 -10.91 -6.29
CA SER A 49 1.43 -12.26 -6.14
C SER A 49 1.35 -12.69 -4.68
N ASP A 50 0.37 -13.54 -4.36
CA ASP A 50 0.24 -14.16 -3.04
C ASP A 50 1.49 -14.97 -2.67
N ALA A 51 2.17 -15.57 -3.65
CA ALA A 51 3.46 -16.23 -3.46
C ALA A 51 4.56 -15.27 -2.97
N PHE A 52 4.62 -14.04 -3.50
CA PHE A 52 5.58 -13.04 -3.04
C PHE A 52 5.28 -12.59 -1.60
N PHE A 53 4.00 -12.42 -1.26
CA PHE A 53 3.62 -12.11 0.12
C PHE A 53 3.90 -13.27 1.09
N ARG A 54 3.79 -14.52 0.64
CA ARG A 54 4.23 -15.67 1.43
C ARG A 54 5.73 -15.61 1.73
N GLN A 55 6.56 -15.26 0.74
CA GLN A 55 8.00 -15.06 0.94
C GLN A 55 8.29 -13.94 1.96
N ILE A 56 7.52 -12.85 1.94
CA ILE A 56 7.62 -11.79 2.96
C ILE A 56 7.37 -12.38 4.36
N THR A 57 6.26 -13.10 4.55
CA THR A 57 5.92 -13.72 5.85
C THR A 57 6.99 -14.70 6.33
N GLU A 58 7.54 -15.52 5.43
CA GLU A 58 8.58 -16.49 5.74
C GLU A 58 9.90 -15.82 6.14
N THR A 59 10.20 -14.65 5.56
CA THR A 59 11.42 -13.88 5.83
C THR A 59 11.34 -13.08 7.13
N ILE A 60 10.14 -12.64 7.52
CA ILE A 60 9.95 -11.89 8.78
C ILE A 60 10.18 -12.82 9.98
N PRO A 61 10.98 -12.38 10.99
CA PRO A 61 11.18 -13.13 12.22
C PRO A 61 9.84 -13.48 12.88
N PRO A 62 9.65 -14.71 13.41
CA PRO A 62 8.36 -15.15 13.96
C PRO A 62 7.75 -14.19 14.98
N ALA A 63 8.58 -13.63 15.86
CA ALA A 63 8.16 -12.67 16.89
C ALA A 63 7.65 -11.34 16.34
N ALA A 64 8.08 -10.95 15.12
CA ALA A 64 7.66 -9.70 14.49
C ALA A 64 6.43 -9.87 13.59
N ARG A 65 6.00 -11.11 13.28
CA ARG A 65 4.94 -11.36 12.28
C ARG A 65 3.60 -10.72 12.64
N GLU A 66 3.30 -10.59 13.93
CA GLU A 66 2.03 -9.99 14.40
C GLU A 66 1.91 -8.50 14.06
N ASN A 67 3.06 -7.81 13.94
CA ASN A 67 3.16 -6.40 13.57
C ASN A 67 2.85 -6.19 12.08
N PHE A 68 2.96 -7.23 11.24
CA PHE A 68 2.78 -7.10 9.80
C PHE A 68 1.35 -7.43 9.38
N LYS A 69 0.69 -6.48 8.70
CA LYS A 69 -0.62 -6.66 8.07
C LYS A 69 -0.43 -6.72 6.55
N LEU A 70 -0.66 -7.88 5.97
CA LEU A 70 -0.29 -8.20 4.59
C LEU A 70 -1.53 -8.35 3.69
N TYR A 71 -1.64 -7.46 2.70
CA TYR A 71 -2.74 -7.43 1.75
C TYR A 71 -2.22 -7.68 0.32
N SER A 72 -2.29 -8.95 -0.09
CA SER A 72 -1.80 -9.43 -1.38
C SER A 72 -2.79 -9.27 -2.52
N ARG A 73 -2.41 -9.68 -3.74
CA ARG A 73 -3.29 -9.67 -4.92
C ARG A 73 -4.67 -10.28 -4.69
N SER A 74 -4.78 -11.39 -3.97
CA SER A 74 -6.08 -12.03 -3.71
C SER A 74 -7.02 -11.13 -2.91
N TYR A 75 -6.49 -10.31 -1.98
CA TYR A 75 -7.26 -9.30 -1.26
C TYR A 75 -7.79 -8.23 -2.22
N PHE A 76 -6.92 -7.65 -3.05
CA PHE A 76 -7.30 -6.61 -4.01
C PHE A 76 -8.33 -7.09 -5.05
N ARG A 77 -8.34 -8.39 -5.38
CA ARG A 77 -9.33 -9.00 -6.29
C ARG A 77 -10.74 -9.12 -5.71
N ARG A 78 -10.93 -8.94 -4.40
CA ARG A 78 -12.26 -8.93 -3.75
C ARG A 78 -13.07 -7.69 -4.11
N PHE A 79 -12.37 -6.62 -4.50
CA PHE A 79 -12.98 -5.34 -4.84
C PHE A 79 -13.38 -5.37 -6.32
N PRO A 80 -14.65 -5.06 -6.64
CA PRO A 80 -15.14 -5.09 -8.01
C PRO A 80 -14.44 -4.03 -8.84
N GLY A 81 -13.42 -4.45 -9.59
CA GLY A 81 -12.80 -3.65 -10.63
C GLY A 81 -13.59 -3.74 -11.89
N ALA A 82 -14.33 -2.67 -12.19
CA ALA A 82 -14.95 -2.41 -13.49
C ALA A 82 -15.31 -3.69 -14.26
N ARG A 83 -16.45 -4.33 -13.90
CA ARG A 83 -17.18 -5.11 -14.91
C ARG A 83 -17.45 -4.12 -16.05
N THR A 84 -16.74 -4.29 -17.15
CA THR A 84 -16.93 -3.61 -18.42
C THR A 84 -18.41 -3.62 -18.78
N GLY A 85 -19.00 -2.43 -18.86
CA GLY A 85 -20.38 -2.24 -19.24
C GLY A 85 -20.69 -0.76 -19.45
N GLY A 86 -20.23 -0.23 -20.58
CA GLY A 86 -20.82 0.90 -21.30
C GLY A 86 -20.97 2.25 -20.59
N GLY A 87 -20.29 3.27 -21.12
CA GLY A 87 -20.62 4.67 -20.84
C GLY A 87 -19.50 5.39 -20.11
N SER A 88 -19.14 6.55 -20.65
CA SER A 88 -18.17 7.51 -20.15
C SER A 88 -18.23 7.76 -18.64
N ASP A 89 -17.42 7.04 -17.85
CA ASP A 89 -16.72 7.58 -16.68
C ASP A 89 -15.75 6.54 -16.11
N LYS A 90 -14.45 6.85 -16.26
CA LYS A 90 -13.26 6.32 -15.56
C LYS A 90 -13.43 4.93 -14.94
N ALA A 91 -12.85 3.90 -15.59
CA ALA A 91 -12.63 2.60 -14.97
C ALA A 91 -12.02 2.77 -13.57
N LYS A 92 -12.83 2.55 -12.52
CA LYS A 92 -12.39 2.70 -11.13
C LYS A 92 -11.27 1.69 -10.87
N ASP A 93 -10.07 2.20 -10.66
CA ASP A 93 -8.92 1.37 -10.30
C ASP A 93 -9.20 0.68 -8.96
N ILE A 94 -9.23 -0.66 -8.97
CA ILE A 94 -9.54 -1.51 -7.80
C ILE A 94 -8.78 -1.14 -6.54
N ARG A 95 -7.59 -0.55 -6.72
CA ARG A 95 -6.72 -0.15 -5.62
C ARG A 95 -7.35 0.97 -4.79
N HIS A 96 -8.19 1.83 -5.35
CA HIS A 96 -8.85 2.88 -4.56
C HIS A 96 -9.72 2.26 -3.46
N ASP A 97 -10.63 1.37 -3.82
CA ASP A 97 -11.56 0.76 -2.87
C ASP A 97 -10.85 -0.20 -1.92
N ALA A 98 -9.87 -0.97 -2.43
CA ALA A 98 -9.05 -1.84 -1.60
C ALA A 98 -8.29 -1.05 -0.53
N TRP A 99 -7.65 0.07 -0.88
CA TRP A 99 -6.95 0.90 0.09
C TRP A 99 -7.89 1.56 1.09
N LYS A 100 -9.05 2.06 0.67
CA LYS A 100 -10.07 2.57 1.61
C LYS A 100 -10.47 1.50 2.63
N ALA A 101 -10.63 0.25 2.19
CA ALA A 101 -10.95 -0.86 3.09
C ALA A 101 -9.80 -1.17 4.04
N ILE A 102 -8.55 -1.23 3.54
CA ILE A 102 -7.35 -1.47 4.38
C ILE A 102 -7.22 -0.39 5.46
N LEU A 103 -7.37 0.89 5.10
CA LEU A 103 -7.28 1.99 6.05
C LEU A 103 -8.37 1.89 7.13
N LYS A 104 -9.61 1.57 6.74
CA LYS A 104 -10.72 1.35 7.68
C LYS A 104 -10.49 0.16 8.60
N GLU A 105 -10.05 -0.98 8.07
CA GLU A 105 -9.78 -2.21 8.82
C GLU A 105 -8.72 -2.00 9.90
N ASN A 106 -7.76 -1.09 9.65
CA ASN A 106 -6.69 -0.76 10.58
C ASN A 106 -6.95 0.50 11.41
N GLY A 107 -8.17 1.06 11.36
CA GLY A 107 -8.53 2.24 12.15
C GLY A 107 -7.71 3.51 11.82
N ILE A 108 -7.25 3.63 10.56
CA ILE A 108 -6.45 4.75 10.09
C ILE A 108 -7.37 5.87 9.61
N LYS A 109 -7.13 7.08 10.12
CA LYS A 109 -7.89 8.27 9.73
C LYS A 109 -7.43 8.77 8.35
N PHE A 110 -8.38 8.97 7.44
CA PHE A 110 -8.11 9.49 6.10
C PHE A 110 -9.32 10.24 5.53
N GLU A 111 -9.07 11.15 4.59
CA GLU A 111 -10.08 11.90 3.86
C GLU A 111 -10.54 11.14 2.61
N GLN A 112 -11.85 11.13 2.35
CA GLN A 112 -12.41 10.46 1.16
C GLN A 112 -12.33 11.31 -0.11
N SER A 113 -12.25 12.63 0.08
CA SER A 113 -12.02 13.62 -0.97
C SER A 113 -11.34 14.84 -0.35
N ARG A 114 -10.56 15.55 -1.16
CA ARG A 114 -9.87 16.78 -0.77
C ARG A 114 -10.21 17.90 -1.74
N LYS A 115 -10.24 19.14 -1.26
CA LYS A 115 -10.29 20.31 -2.13
C LYS A 115 -8.88 20.65 -2.58
N VAL A 116 -8.68 20.73 -3.89
CA VAL A 116 -7.40 21.13 -4.51
C VAL A 116 -7.66 22.29 -5.44
N VAL A 117 -6.70 23.20 -5.52
CA VAL A 117 -6.72 24.26 -6.52
C VAL A 117 -6.08 23.70 -7.79
N ASP A 118 -6.79 23.74 -8.91
CA ASP A 118 -6.26 23.32 -10.20
C ASP A 118 -5.41 24.41 -10.86
N GLU A 119 -4.88 24.12 -12.05
CA GLU A 119 -4.04 25.05 -12.83
C GLU A 119 -4.78 26.33 -13.25
N ASP A 120 -6.12 26.28 -13.31
CA ASP A 120 -7.01 27.41 -13.63
C ASP A 120 -7.44 28.19 -12.37
N PHE A 121 -6.78 27.96 -11.23
CA PHE A 121 -7.10 28.54 -9.92
C PHE A 121 -8.52 28.24 -9.42
N ARG A 122 -9.15 27.17 -9.92
CA ARG A 122 -10.47 26.72 -9.47
C ARG A 122 -10.30 25.72 -8.35
N THR A 123 -11.17 25.82 -7.34
CA THR A 123 -11.23 24.80 -6.28
C THR A 123 -12.04 23.62 -6.78
N VAL A 124 -11.38 22.49 -7.00
CA VAL A 124 -12.00 21.23 -7.42
C VAL A 124 -11.96 20.22 -6.28
N SER A 125 -13.05 19.47 -6.11
CA SER A 125 -13.06 18.31 -5.20
C SER A 125 -12.42 17.12 -5.92
N ARG A 126 -11.37 16.57 -5.32
CA ARG A 126 -10.67 15.39 -5.83
C ARG A 126 -10.93 14.20 -4.93
N ASP A 127 -11.42 13.13 -5.51
CA ASP A 127 -11.65 11.87 -4.81
C ASP A 127 -10.34 11.16 -4.46
N PHE A 128 -10.39 10.41 -3.36
CA PHE A 128 -9.30 9.58 -2.86
C PHE A 128 -8.55 8.83 -3.97
N SER A 129 -7.23 9.02 -3.99
CA SER A 129 -6.32 8.37 -4.91
C SER A 129 -5.29 7.55 -4.17
N TRP A 130 -5.21 6.23 -4.43
CA TRP A 130 -4.17 5.40 -3.82
C TRP A 130 -2.75 5.81 -4.23
N LYS A 131 -2.59 6.47 -5.39
CA LYS A 131 -1.30 7.00 -5.86
C LYS A 131 -0.80 8.16 -4.99
N GLU A 132 -1.72 8.84 -4.33
CA GLU A 132 -1.48 10.01 -3.48
C GLU A 132 -1.82 9.67 -2.04
N LEU A 133 -1.69 8.40 -1.64
CA LEU A 133 -2.17 7.89 -0.35
C LEU A 133 -1.73 8.78 0.82
N LYS A 134 -0.46 9.23 0.80
CA LYS A 134 0.13 10.10 1.82
C LYS A 134 -0.66 11.39 2.03
N ASP A 135 -1.18 11.97 0.96
CA ASP A 135 -1.90 13.25 1.02
C ASP A 135 -3.31 13.12 1.59
N TYR A 136 -3.89 11.91 1.57
CA TYR A 136 -5.23 11.65 2.09
C TYR A 136 -5.22 11.15 3.53
N ILE A 137 -4.08 10.71 4.06
CA ILE A 137 -3.98 10.24 5.44
C ILE A 137 -3.84 11.43 6.38
N THR A 138 -4.71 11.48 7.38
CA THR A 138 -4.75 12.54 8.41
C THR A 138 -4.30 12.04 9.78
N ASP A 139 -3.89 10.77 9.85
CA ASP A 139 -3.40 10.12 11.05
C ASP A 139 -1.90 10.40 11.25
N GLU A 140 -1.57 11.16 12.29
CA GLU A 140 -0.18 11.53 12.65
C GLU A 140 0.70 10.34 13.04
N ARG A 141 0.12 9.16 13.30
CA ARG A 141 0.86 7.93 13.58
C ARG A 141 1.47 7.30 12.34
N VAL A 142 0.99 7.70 11.15
CA VAL A 142 1.23 6.97 9.92
C VAL A 142 2.35 7.59 9.09
N GLU A 143 3.31 6.76 8.73
CA GLU A 143 4.31 7.05 7.72
C GLU A 143 4.05 6.22 6.46
N VAL A 144 3.91 6.90 5.30
CA VAL A 144 3.77 6.22 4.00
C VAL A 144 5.14 6.09 3.34
N ILE A 145 5.57 4.85 3.11
CA ILE A 145 6.89 4.49 2.56
C ILE A 145 6.70 3.95 1.14
N THR A 146 7.19 4.66 0.12
CA THR A 146 6.93 4.37 -1.31
C THR A 146 8.16 3.96 -2.10
#